data_AF-A0A2M7M9G7-F1
#
_entry.id   AF-A0A2M7M9G7-F1
#
_cell.length_a   1.000
_cell.length_b   1.000
_cell.length_c   1.000
_cell.angle_alpha   90.00
_cell.angle_beta   90.00
_cell.angle_gamma   90.00
#
_symmetry.space_group_name_H-M   'P 1'
#
loop_
_entity.id
_entity.type
_entity.pdbx_description
1 polymer ?
#
loop_
_entity_poly.entity_id
_entity_poly.type
_entity_poly.pdbx_seq_one_letter_code
_entity_poly.pdbx_strand_id
1 'polypeptide(L)'
;MITETAVVTVSIKGLNAQTLSGELSHKIDASDYLIELISPAGTKSIVLTPLNAYRSSYDMIELSLATHAFYGEPSAGTWTLKVTDIDQNTQNRIGHVGEGKLTEWSLKLYGR
;
A
#
# COMPACT_ATOMS: atom_id res chain seq x y z
N MET A 1 -2.27 0.83 -25.15
CA MET A 1 -2.85 -0.38 -24.55
C MET A 1 -4.15 0.05 -23.85
N ILE A 2 -5.19 -0.76 -23.97
CA ILE A 2 -6.41 -0.71 -23.18
C ILE A 2 -6.21 -1.61 -21.96
N THR A 3 -6.49 -1.10 -20.77
CA THR A 3 -6.27 -1.80 -19.51
C THR A 3 -7.37 -2.85 -19.28
N GLU A 4 -6.98 -4.04 -18.82
CA GLU A 4 -7.89 -5.10 -18.38
C GLU A 4 -7.68 -5.42 -16.89
N THR A 5 -6.41 -5.54 -16.47
CA THR A 5 -6.01 -5.76 -15.07
C THR A 5 -4.85 -4.84 -14.72
N ALA A 6 -4.89 -4.26 -13.53
CA ALA A 6 -3.75 -3.56 -12.94
C ALA A 6 -3.28 -4.32 -11.69
N VAL A 7 -1.98 -4.56 -11.58
CA VAL A 7 -1.34 -5.11 -10.39
C VAL A 7 -0.36 -4.08 -9.85
N VAL A 8 -0.61 -3.61 -8.64
CA VAL A 8 0.34 -2.76 -7.90
C VAL A 8 1.09 -3.65 -6.92
N THR A 9 2.41 -3.48 -6.84
CA THR A 9 3.25 -4.13 -5.82
C THR A 9 3.88 -3.06 -4.96
N VAL A 10 3.78 -3.16 -3.64
CA VAL A 10 4.26 -2.15 -2.70
C VAL A 10 5.18 -2.74 -1.63
N SER A 11 6.17 -1.95 -1.21
CA SER A 11 6.97 -2.21 -0.02
C SER A 11 6.87 -1.03 0.95
N ILE A 12 6.24 -1.23 2.09
CA ILE A 12 6.09 -0.24 3.17
C ILE A 12 6.84 -0.77 4.39
N LYS A 13 7.78 0.03 4.88
CA LYS A 13 8.67 -0.37 5.98
C LYS A 13 8.64 0.69 7.07
N GLY A 14 8.77 0.27 8.33
CA GLY A 14 8.93 1.21 9.44
C GLY A 14 10.20 2.05 9.30
N LEU A 15 10.12 3.35 9.59
CA LEU A 15 11.31 4.20 9.77
C LEU A 15 11.95 3.87 11.13
N ASN A 16 13.25 3.57 11.15
CA ASN A 16 14.00 3.46 12.40
C ASN A 16 15.25 4.35 12.33
N ALA A 17 15.37 5.30 13.26
CA ALA A 17 16.65 5.91 13.60
C ALA A 17 17.21 5.44 14.96
N GLN A 18 16.54 4.54 15.69
CA GLN A 18 17.07 4.02 16.96
C GLN A 18 17.00 2.50 17.06
N THR A 19 18.14 1.87 16.80
CA THR A 19 18.44 0.48 17.13
C THR A 19 18.51 0.32 18.65
N LEU A 20 17.41 -0.04 19.30
CA LEU A 20 17.48 -0.67 20.63
C LEU A 20 17.77 -2.16 20.39
N SER A 21 19.08 -2.48 20.39
CA SER A 21 19.67 -3.81 20.56
C SER A 21 18.84 -5.03 20.12
N GLY A 22 19.11 -5.52 18.91
CA GLY A 22 19.07 -6.96 18.62
C GLY A 22 17.78 -7.56 18.04
N GLU A 23 16.66 -6.86 18.03
CA GLU A 23 15.41 -7.33 17.39
C GLU A 23 15.14 -6.48 16.14
N LEU A 24 14.97 -7.13 14.97
CA LEU A 24 14.48 -6.46 13.77
C LEU A 24 13.09 -5.90 14.09
N SER A 25 13.03 -4.60 14.37
CA SER A 25 11.82 -3.91 14.81
C SER A 25 10.89 -3.72 13.62
N HIS A 26 10.10 -4.73 13.33
CA HIS A 26 8.92 -4.59 12.47
C HIS A 26 7.89 -3.72 13.22
N LYS A 27 7.70 -2.47 12.78
CA LYS A 27 6.95 -1.45 13.55
C LYS A 27 5.71 -0.89 12.86
N ILE A 28 5.37 -1.38 11.67
CA ILE A 28 4.11 -0.96 11.03
C ILE A 28 3.02 -1.99 11.31
N ASP A 29 1.80 -1.50 11.47
CA ASP A 29 0.61 -2.33 11.51
C ASP A 29 0.02 -2.37 10.10
N ALA A 30 0.33 -3.44 9.36
CA ALA A 30 -0.04 -3.55 7.94
C ALA A 30 -1.58 -3.49 7.72
N SER A 31 -2.35 -3.84 8.75
CA SER A 31 -3.81 -3.69 8.77
C SER A 31 -4.25 -2.24 8.64
N ASP A 32 -3.45 -1.26 9.03
CA ASP A 32 -3.88 0.14 9.15
C ASP A 32 -3.73 0.91 7.83
N TYR A 33 -3.22 0.27 6.79
CA TYR A 33 -2.99 0.91 5.50
C TYR A 33 -4.19 0.76 4.56
N LEU A 34 -4.67 1.91 4.08
CA LEU A 34 -5.53 2.03 2.91
C LEU A 34 -4.66 2.28 1.68
N ILE A 35 -4.84 1.48 0.63
CA ILE A 35 -4.13 1.66 -0.65
C ILE A 35 -5.14 1.86 -1.77
N GLU A 36 -4.96 2.97 -2.49
CA GLU A 36 -5.79 3.39 -3.61
C GLU A 36 -4.93 3.51 -4.88
N LEU A 37 -5.41 2.97 -6.00
CA LEU A 37 -4.84 3.22 -7.32
C LEU A 37 -5.82 4.07 -8.14
N ILE A 38 -5.32 5.12 -8.76
CA ILE A 38 -6.10 6.07 -9.56
C ILE A 38 -5.56 6.06 -10.99
N SER A 39 -6.45 5.86 -11.96
CA SER A 39 -6.11 5.82 -13.39
C SER A 39 -5.98 7.22 -14.01
N PRO A 40 -5.40 7.34 -15.21
CA PRO A 40 -5.35 8.60 -15.96
C PRO A 40 -6.74 9.19 -16.25
N ALA A 41 -7.78 8.36 -16.34
CA ALA A 41 -9.15 8.80 -16.53
C ALA A 41 -9.83 9.30 -15.25
N GLY A 42 -9.17 9.16 -14.09
CA GLY A 42 -9.67 9.59 -12.78
C GLY A 42 -10.45 8.52 -12.02
N THR A 43 -10.60 7.31 -12.58
CA THR A 43 -11.20 6.18 -11.86
C THR A 43 -10.33 5.79 -10.68
N LYS A 44 -10.95 5.57 -9.53
CA LYS A 44 -10.28 5.19 -8.28
C LYS A 44 -10.67 3.77 -7.89
N SER A 45 -9.69 2.94 -7.58
CA SER A 45 -9.86 1.62 -6.99
C SER A 45 -9.20 1.55 -5.63
N ILE A 46 -9.93 1.13 -4.61
CA ILE A 46 -9.34 0.70 -3.33
C ILE A 46 -8.80 -0.72 -3.56
N VAL A 47 -7.48 -0.88 -3.54
CA VAL A 47 -6.80 -2.17 -3.79
C VAL A 47 -6.41 -2.89 -2.49
N LEU A 48 -6.34 -2.15 -1.38
CA LEU A 48 -6.28 -2.70 -0.03
C LEU A 48 -7.19 -1.88 0.87
N THR A 49 -8.18 -2.52 1.47
CA THR A 49 -8.99 -1.93 2.53
C THR A 49 -8.24 -2.00 3.85
N PRO A 50 -8.30 -0.94 4.68
CA PRO A 50 -7.71 -0.99 6.01
C PRO A 50 -8.52 -1.89 6.95
N LEU A 51 -8.02 -2.09 8.16
CA LEU A 51 -8.56 -2.97 9.20
C LEU A 51 -8.76 -4.42 8.72
N ASN A 52 -7.88 -4.86 7.83
CA ASN A 52 -7.84 -6.22 7.32
C ASN A 52 -7.10 -7.16 8.30
N ALA A 53 -6.99 -8.44 7.94
CA ALA A 53 -6.40 -9.47 8.80
C ALA A 53 -4.87 -9.59 8.69
N TYR A 54 -4.16 -8.67 8.03
CA TYR A 54 -2.70 -8.67 8.05
C TYR A 54 -2.19 -8.46 9.49
N ARG A 55 -1.06 -9.10 9.80
CA ARG A 55 -0.48 -9.08 11.15
C ARG A 55 0.01 -7.66 11.48
N SER A 56 -0.21 -7.26 12.73
CA SER A 56 0.40 -6.08 13.35
C SER A 56 1.91 -6.26 13.53
N SER A 57 2.66 -5.18 13.53
CA SER A 57 4.12 -5.17 13.71
C SER A 57 4.85 -6.02 12.66
N TYR A 58 4.48 -5.85 11.38
CA TYR A 58 5.13 -6.48 10.22
C TYR A 58 5.20 -5.49 9.06
N ASP A 59 6.39 -5.34 8.49
CA ASP A 59 6.57 -4.60 7.23
C ASP A 59 5.79 -5.27 6.10
N MET A 60 5.27 -4.46 5.18
CA MET A 60 4.76 -4.95 3.90
C MET A 60 5.93 -5.00 2.94
N ILE A 61 6.31 -6.20 2.51
CA ILE A 61 7.42 -6.40 1.58
C ILE A 61 6.84 -7.01 0.30
N GLU A 62 6.98 -6.29 -0.82
CA GLU A 62 6.55 -6.75 -2.15
C GLU A 62 5.10 -7.27 -2.20
N LEU A 63 4.19 -6.63 -1.47
CA LEU A 63 2.78 -7.03 -1.46
C LEU A 63 2.12 -6.66 -2.79
N SER A 64 1.72 -7.68 -3.57
CA SER A 64 0.98 -7.49 -4.82
C SER A 64 -0.53 -7.46 -4.61
N LEU A 65 -1.18 -6.45 -5.18
CA LEU A 65 -2.62 -6.20 -5.12
C LEU A 65 -3.16 -6.01 -6.54
N ALA A 66 -4.19 -6.75 -6.90
CA ALA A 66 -4.78 -6.73 -8.24
C ALA A 66 -6.15 -6.05 -8.25
N THR A 67 -6.48 -5.37 -9.34
CA THR A 67 -7.81 -4.81 -9.58
C THR A 67 -8.18 -4.85 -11.06
N HIS A 68 -9.48 -4.99 -11.32
CA HIS A 68 -10.11 -4.93 -12.64
C HIS A 68 -10.97 -3.67 -12.82
N ALA A 69 -10.90 -2.73 -11.88
CA ALA A 69 -11.73 -1.52 -11.87
C ALA A 69 -11.52 -0.61 -13.10
N PHE A 70 -10.38 -0.74 -13.79
CA PHE A 70 -9.99 0.10 -14.93
C PHE A 70 -10.22 -0.59 -16.28
N TYR A 71 -11.03 -1.67 -16.30
CA TYR A 71 -11.27 -2.43 -17.51
C TYR A 71 -11.85 -1.53 -18.62
N GLY A 72 -11.17 -1.50 -19.77
CA GLY A 72 -11.56 -0.70 -20.93
C GLY A 72 -10.96 0.70 -20.97
N GLU A 73 -10.25 1.14 -19.93
CA GLU A 73 -9.63 2.47 -19.91
C GLU A 73 -8.31 2.50 -20.70
N PRO A 74 -8.01 3.59 -21.42
CA PRO A 74 -6.68 3.81 -21.98
C PRO A 74 -5.61 3.81 -20.88
N SER A 75 -4.53 3.05 -21.08
CA SER A 75 -3.45 2.93 -20.10
C SER A 75 -2.54 4.17 -20.05
N ALA A 76 -2.57 5.00 -21.10
CA ALA A 76 -1.65 6.10 -21.31
C ALA A 76 -1.97 7.28 -20.38
N GLY A 77 -0.97 7.77 -19.67
CA GLY A 77 -1.06 8.93 -18.78
C GLY A 77 -0.53 8.63 -17.39
N THR A 78 -0.82 9.54 -16.46
CA THR A 78 -0.32 9.45 -15.09
C THR A 78 -1.22 8.56 -14.25
N TRP A 79 -0.63 7.50 -13.70
CA TRP A 79 -1.24 6.68 -12.65
C TRP A 79 -0.79 7.20 -11.28
N THR A 80 -1.71 7.28 -10.34
CA THR A 80 -1.41 7.73 -8.97
C THR A 80 -1.68 6.60 -7.98
N LEU A 81 -0.64 6.21 -7.23
CA LEU A 81 -0.78 5.38 -6.04
C LEU A 81 -0.91 6.29 -4.82
N LYS A 82 -1.96 6.09 -4.02
CA LYS A 82 -2.14 6.76 -2.74
C LYS A 82 -2.15 5.73 -1.62
N VAL A 83 -1.23 5.90 -0.68
CA VAL A 83 -1.08 5.07 0.51
C VAL A 83 -1.42 5.95 1.71
N THR A 84 -2.39 5.55 2.51
CA THR A 84 -2.83 6.29 3.69
C THR A 84 -2.76 5.36 4.89
N ASP A 85 -1.97 5.73 5.89
CA ASP A 85 -2.08 5.16 7.23
C ASP A 85 -3.33 5.76 7.88
N ILE A 86 -4.32 4.92 8.18
CA ILE A 86 -5.59 5.39 8.75
C ILE A 86 -5.54 5.46 10.28
N ASP A 87 -4.46 4.99 10.92
CA ASP A 87 -4.33 5.14 12.36
C ASP A 87 -4.05 6.61 12.71
N GLN A 88 -5.10 7.31 13.16
CA GLN A 88 -5.01 8.72 13.55
C GLN A 88 -4.78 8.92 15.05
N ASN A 89 -4.61 7.85 15.84
CA ASN A 89 -4.39 7.97 17.28
C ASN A 89 -3.68 6.72 17.84
N THR A 90 -2.69 6.95 18.71
CA THR A 90 -1.85 6.01 19.50
C THR A 90 -2.56 4.91 20.34
N GLN A 91 -3.80 4.52 20.02
CA GLN A 91 -4.63 3.60 20.81
C GLN A 91 -5.20 2.43 20.00
N ASN A 92 -4.68 2.13 18.80
CA ASN A 92 -4.67 0.74 18.37
C ASN A 92 -3.58 0.04 19.21
N ARG A 93 -3.95 -0.97 20.01
CA ARG A 93 -3.14 -1.49 21.13
C ARG A 93 -1.81 -2.15 20.71
N ILE A 94 -0.80 -1.41 20.25
CA ILE A 94 0.65 -1.64 20.43
C ILE A 94 1.33 -0.25 20.32
N GLY A 95 2.04 0.19 21.36
CA GLY A 95 2.44 1.59 21.51
C GLY A 95 3.59 2.08 20.62
N HIS A 96 3.31 2.46 19.36
CA HIS A 96 4.18 3.35 18.57
C HIS A 96 3.36 4.22 17.59
N VAL A 97 3.91 5.37 17.21
CA VAL A 97 3.35 6.29 16.21
C VAL A 97 3.57 5.68 14.82
N GLY A 98 2.57 5.74 13.93
CA GLY A 98 2.66 5.27 12.54
C GLY A 98 3.79 5.97 11.78
N GLU A 99 4.88 5.23 11.53
CA GLU A 99 6.10 5.71 10.85
C GLU A 99 6.42 4.85 9.60
N GLY A 100 5.43 4.16 9.03
CA GLY A 100 5.62 3.40 7.81
C GLY A 100 5.84 4.31 6.60
N LYS A 101 6.93 4.07 5.88
CA LYS A 101 7.25 4.77 4.63
C LYS A 101 7.09 3.83 3.44
N LEU A 102 6.41 4.29 2.40
CA LEU A 102 6.48 3.64 1.09
C LEU A 102 7.93 3.74 0.58
N THR A 103 8.60 2.60 0.54
CA THR A 103 10.01 2.51 0.15
C THR A 103 10.15 2.20 -1.34
N GLU A 104 9.29 1.33 -1.86
CA GLU A 104 9.29 0.90 -3.25
C GLU A 104 7.86 0.63 -3.70
N TRP A 105 7.59 0.84 -4.98
CA TRP A 105 6.37 0.34 -5.61
C TRP A 105 6.58 0.13 -7.11
N SER A 106 5.75 -0.72 -7.70
CA SER A 106 5.65 -0.89 -9.15
C SER A 106 4.20 -1.07 -9.58
N LEU A 107 3.92 -0.74 -10.84
CA LEU A 107 2.64 -0.94 -11.49
C LEU A 107 2.84 -1.78 -12.73
N LYS A 108 2.12 -2.89 -12.82
CA LYS A 108 2.05 -3.73 -14.02
C LYS A 108 0.62 -3.71 -14.56
N LEU A 109 0.49 -3.32 -15.82
CA LEU A 109 -0.77 -3.30 -16.55
C LEU A 109 -0.82 -4.48 -17.52
N TYR A 110 -1.97 -5.15 -17.55
CA TYR A 110 -2.29 -6.19 -18.51
C TYR A 110 -3.42 -5.68 -19.40
N GLY A 111 -3.34 -5.99 -20.68
CA GLY A 111 -4.32 -5.56 -21.66
C GLY A 111 -3.81 -5.69 -23.10
N ARG A 112 -4.55 -5.08 -24.02
CA ARG A 112 -4.34 -5.19 -25.47
C ARG A 112 -4.23 -3.84 -26.18
#